data_AF-A0A9X8VL23-F1
#
_entry.id   AF-A0A9X8VL23-F1
#
_cell.length_a   1.000
_cell.length_b   1.000
_cell.length_c   1.000
_cell.angle_alpha   90.00
_cell.angle_beta   90.00
_cell.angle_gamma   90.00
#
_symmetry.space_group_name_H-M   'P 1'
#
loop_
_entity.id
_entity.type
_entity.pdbx_description
1 polymer ?
#
loop_
_entity_poly.entity_id
_entity_poly.type
_entity_poly.pdbx_seq_one_letter_code
_entity_poly.pdbx_strand_id
1 'polypeptide(L)' 'PHIAAGINLNFWPAGPIFRRLGAFFIRRTFKGNKLYSTVFREYLGELFTRGYSVEYFVEGGRSRTGRLLEPKTGTLS' A
#
# COMPACT_ATOMS: atom_id res chain seq x y z
N PRO A 1 -1.25 14.05 1.37
CA PRO A 1 -0.21 12.98 1.34
C PRO A 1 -0.88 11.66 1.72
N HIS A 2 -0.76 10.66 0.85
CA HIS A 2 -1.37 9.34 1.06
C HIS A 2 -0.28 8.31 1.30
N ILE A 3 -0.33 7.63 2.44
CA ILE A 3 0.72 6.69 2.84
C ILE A 3 0.18 5.26 2.71
N ALA A 4 0.88 4.42 1.96
CA ALA A 4 0.56 3.01 1.86
C ALA A 4 0.97 2.27 3.14
N ALA A 5 0.00 1.73 3.87
CA ALA A 5 0.22 0.90 5.06
C ALA A 5 -0.23 -0.55 4.82
N GLY A 6 0.43 -1.52 5.43
CA GLY A 6 -0.08 -2.90 5.41
C GLY A 6 -1.35 -3.05 6.24
N ILE A 7 -2.31 -3.87 5.79
CA ILE A 7 -3.58 -4.12 6.50
C ILE A 7 -3.41 -4.59 7.96
N ASN A 8 -2.27 -5.22 8.29
CA ASN A 8 -1.93 -5.61 9.66
C ASN A 8 -1.79 -4.41 10.62
N LEU A 9 -1.66 -3.19 10.11
CA LEU A 9 -1.58 -1.96 10.90
C LEU A 9 -2.97 -1.36 11.19
N ASN A 10 -4.05 -1.92 10.61
CA ASN A 10 -5.43 -1.49 10.84
C ASN A 10 -6.03 -2.19 12.07
N PHE A 11 -5.63 -1.80 13.27
CA PHE A 11 -6.21 -2.26 14.54
C PHE A 11 -6.59 -1.08 15.44
N TRP A 12 -7.54 -1.26 16.36
CA TRP A 12 -7.88 -0.20 17.31
C TRP A 12 -6.75 -0.03 18.34
N PRO A 13 -6.24 1.20 18.62
CA PRO A 13 -6.72 2.50 18.18
C PRO A 13 -6.00 3.08 16.94
N ALA A 14 -4.95 2.42 16.47
CA ALA A 14 -4.04 2.93 15.45
C ALA A 14 -4.71 3.10 14.05
N GLY A 15 -5.63 2.21 13.69
CA GLY A 15 -6.34 2.21 12.41
C GLY A 15 -7.09 3.52 12.14
N PRO A 16 -8.02 3.94 13.02
CA PRO A 16 -8.72 5.22 12.88
C PRO A 16 -7.79 6.44 12.81
N ILE A 17 -6.70 6.44 13.57
CA ILE A 17 -5.71 7.53 13.56
C ILE A 17 -5.00 7.60 12.21
N PHE A 18 -4.46 6.48 11.73
CA PHE A 18 -3.74 6.43 10.46
C PHE A 18 -4.64 6.77 9.27
N ARG A 19 -5.92 6.37 9.28
CA ARG A 19 -6.87 6.79 8.23
C ARG A 19 -7.08 8.30 8.22
N ARG A 20 -7.20 8.94 9.39
CA ARG A 20 -7.32 10.39 9.50
C ARG A 20 -6.07 11.13 9.02
N LEU A 21 -4.90 10.48 9.12
CA LEU A 21 -3.62 11.00 8.63
C LEU A 21 -3.38 10.73 7.13
N GLY A 22 -4.34 10.11 6.42
CA GLY A 22 -4.23 9.82 4.98
C GLY A 22 -3.61 8.47 4.64
N ALA A 23 -3.46 7.56 5.61
CA ALA A 23 -2.99 6.21 5.31
C ALA A 23 -4.08 5.35 4.67
N PHE A 24 -3.74 4.65 3.59
CA PHE A 24 -4.59 3.64 2.97
C PHE A 24 -3.98 2.26 3.16
N PHE A 25 -4.82 1.26 3.45
CA PHE A 25 -4.37 -0.08 3.82
C PHE A 25 -4.36 -1.04 2.63
N ILE A 26 -3.20 -1.66 2.41
CA ILE A 26 -2.96 -2.59 1.31
C ILE A 26 -2.78 -4.02 1.85
N ARG A 27 -3.28 -5.01 1.12
CA ARG A 27 -3.06 -6.42 1.43
C ARG A 27 -1.65 -6.86 1.03
N ARG A 28 -1.08 -7.82 1.76
CA ARG A 28 0.27 -8.35 1.51
C ARG A 28 0.36 -9.21 0.24
N THR A 29 -0.77 -9.77 -0.18
CA THR A 29 -0.86 -10.71 -1.30
C THR A 29 -1.95 -10.28 -2.27
N PHE A 30 -1.56 -10.06 -3.51
CA PHE A 30 -2.47 -9.81 -4.65
C PHE A 30 -2.78 -11.09 -5.45
N LYS A 31 -2.08 -12.20 -5.13
CA LYS A 31 -2.18 -13.48 -5.83
C LYS A 31 -3.61 -14.04 -5.75
N GLY A 32 -4.23 -14.25 -6.91
CA GLY A 32 -5.55 -14.87 -7.05
C GLY A 32 -6.74 -13.89 -7.05
N ASN A 33 -6.53 -12.57 -6.90
CA ASN A 33 -7.62 -11.60 -6.92
C ASN A 33 -7.38 -10.49 -7.97
N LYS A 34 -7.79 -10.78 -9.21
CA LYS A 34 -7.65 -9.87 -10.36
C LYS A 34 -8.42 -8.56 -10.16
N LEU A 35 -9.59 -8.62 -9.53
CA LEU A 35 -10.40 -7.44 -9.23
C LEU A 35 -9.65 -6.48 -8.28
N TYR A 36 -9.04 -7.02 -7.22
CA TYR A 36 -8.28 -6.22 -6.28
C TYR A 36 -7.09 -5.51 -6.94
N SER A 37 -6.35 -6.19 -7.80
CA SER A 37 -5.25 -5.56 -8.56
C SER A 37 -5.73 -4.46 -9.50
N THR A 38 -6.86 -4.66 -10.19
CA THR A 38 -7.42 -3.64 -11.11
C THR A 38 -7.89 -2.42 -10.35
N VAL A 39 -8.70 -2.59 -9.30
CA VAL A 39 -9.19 -1.46 -8.48
C VAL A 39 -8.04 -0.70 -7.83
N PHE A 40 -7.01 -1.42 -7.37
CA PHE A 40 -5.83 -0.79 -6.79
C PHE A 40 -5.05 0.06 -7.80
N ARG A 41 -4.90 -0.42 -9.04
CA ARG A 41 -4.26 0.35 -10.13
C ARG A 41 -5.05 1.61 -10.47
N GLU A 42 -6.37 1.49 -10.62
CA GLU A 42 -7.25 2.65 -10.89
C GLU A 42 -7.19 3.67 -9.75
N TYR A 43 -7.21 3.21 -8.49
CA TYR A 43 -7.10 4.08 -7.32
C TYR A 43 -5.76 4.84 -7.28
N LEU A 44 -4.64 4.16 -7.56
CA LEU A 44 -3.35 4.82 -7.67
C LEU A 44 -3.33 5.83 -8.83
N GLY A 45 -3.90 5.46 -9.98
CA GLY A 45 -4.06 6.35 -11.13
C GLY A 45 -4.81 7.64 -10.74
N GLU A 46 -5.94 7.51 -10.07
CA GLU A 46 -6.73 8.64 -9.57
C GLU A 46 -5.94 9.51 -8.58
N LEU A 47 -5.20 8.90 -7.65
CA LEU A 47 -4.35 9.63 -6.70
C LEU A 47 -3.26 10.45 -7.42
N PHE A 48 -2.65 9.88 -8.47
CA PHE A 48 -1.66 10.59 -9.28
C PHE A 48 -2.28 11.69 -10.13
N THR A 49 -3.45 11.46 -10.75
CA THR A 49 -4.18 12.48 -11.51
C THR A 49 -4.59 13.67 -10.64
N ARG A 50 -4.95 13.41 -9.37
CA ARG A 50 -5.27 14.47 -8.40
C ARG A 50 -4.04 15.17 -7.81
N GLY A 51 -2.82 14.75 -8.17
CA GLY A 51 -1.57 15.35 -7.71
C GLY A 51 -1.23 15.03 -6.24
N TYR A 52 -1.81 13.98 -5.65
CA TYR A 52 -1.46 13.60 -4.29
C TYR A 52 -0.11 12.90 -4.24
N SER A 53 0.76 13.31 -3.32
CA SER A 53 1.98 12.57 -3.00
C SER A 53 1.62 11.21 -2.39
N VAL A 54 2.08 10.13 -3.02
CA VAL A 54 1.89 8.74 -2.57
C VAL A 54 3.22 8.18 -2.10
N GLU A 55 3.26 7.70 -0.86
CA GLU A 55 4.41 6.97 -0.32
C GLU A 55 4.11 5.47 -0.34
N TYR A 56 4.99 4.68 -0.99
CA TYR A 56 4.81 3.23 -1.15
C TYR A 56 6.12 2.46 -0.91
N PHE A 57 6.02 1.33 -0.23
CA PHE A 57 7.13 0.41 0.03
C PHE A 57 7.06 -0.79 -0.92
N VAL A 58 7.89 -0.77 -1.98
CA VAL A 58 7.96 -1.81 -3.02
C VAL A 58 8.32 -3.21 -2.48
N GLU A 59 8.95 -3.26 -1.30
CA GLU A 59 9.32 -4.49 -0.60
C GLU A 59 8.12 -5.19 0.07
N GLY A 60 7.02 -4.45 0.33
CA GLY A 60 5.82 -4.99 0.97
C GLY A 60 5.98 -5.42 2.43
N GLY A 61 7.07 -5.01 3.10
CA GLY A 61 7.35 -5.33 4.50
C GLY A 61 8.60 -4.64 5.03
N ARG A 62 8.89 -4.83 6.32
CA ARG A 62 10.14 -4.38 6.94
C ARG A 62 11.21 -5.45 6.72
N SER A 63 12.41 -5.03 6.35
CA SER A 63 13.57 -5.91 6.42
C SER A 63 13.82 -6.33 7.86
N ARG A 64 14.02 -7.64 8.09
CA ARG A 64 14.35 -8.20 9.42
C ARG A 64 15.86 -8.24 9.68
N THR A 65 16.68 -8.07 8.63
CA THR A 65 18.14 -8.18 8.67
C THR A 65 18.84 -6.88 8.26
N GLY A 66 18.07 -5.81 8.00
CA GLY A 66 18.59 -4.53 7.52
C GLY A 66 18.96 -4.50 6.03
N ARG A 67 18.83 -5.62 5.32
CA ARG A 67 19.04 -5.70 3.86
C ARG A 67 17.77 -5.32 3.10
N LEU A 68 17.91 -4.57 2.00
CA LEU A 68 16.80 -4.29 1.10
C LEU A 68 16.21 -5.63 0.60
N LEU A 69 14.90 -5.78 0.71
CA LEU A 69 14.20 -6.95 0.19
C LEU A 69 13.94 -6.77 -1.31
N GLU A 70 13.85 -7.87 -2.04
CA GLU A 70 13.53 -7.79 -3.46
C GLU A 70 12.16 -7.10 -3.66
N PRO A 71 12.08 -6.14 -4.60
CA PRO A 71 10.85 -5.45 -4.88
C PRO A 71 9.81 -6.43 -5.43
N LYS A 72 8.60 -6.40 -4.89
CA LYS A 72 7.49 -7.20 -5.40
C LYS A 72 6.86 -6.47 -6.59
N THR A 73 7.45 -6.65 -7.77
CA THR A 73 7.06 -6.01 -9.04
C THR A 73 5.64 -6.33 -9.49
N GLY A 74 5.01 -7.39 -8.95
CA GLY A 74 3.63 -7.77 -9.25
C GLY A 74 2.54 -6.75 -8.88
N THR A 75 2.93 -5.56 -8.42
CA THR A 75 2.02 -4.44 -8.13
C THR A 75 1.88 -3.47 -9.31
N LEU A 76 2.81 -3.49 -10.28
CA LEU A 76 2.88 -2.52 -11.39
C LEU A 76 2.84 -3.15 -12.80
N SER A 77 2.90 -4.49 -12.93
CA SER A 77 2.76 -5.18 -14.22
C SER A 77 1.31 -5.24 -14.68
#